data_AF-A0A226DX92-F1
#
_entry.id   AF-A0A226DX92-F1
#
_cell.length_a   1.000
_cell.length_b   1.000
_cell.length_c   1.000
_cell.angle_alpha   90.00
_cell.angle_beta   90.00
_cell.angle_gamma   90.00
#
_symmetry.space_group_name_H-M   'P 1'
#
loop_
_entity.id
_entity.type
_entity.pdbx_description
1 polymer ?
#
loop_
_entity_poly.entity_id
_entity_poly.type
_entity_poly.pdbx_seq_one_letter_code
_entity_poly.pdbx_strand_id
1 'polypeptide(L)'
;MVEKGANLCLKNLTSDINKANKQATSDLKATIKTAISNIKDISKTVSSSTKTIIKDAGVEAMAVIRDAFRTPKAEILTAVDSAKDTVRKSIATIDAAVKKTIATKKEADKLAKAKKKAVPKTSGTQEVDEVVKAADKVAMDSKLNAVKELNAILQNVTLTSDSEMKRSIAEINQFLAVSAKSAGDAMTKITQTATSATRKASESIWLDFFIELVGQPGVA
;
A
#
# COMPACT_ATOMS: atom_id res chain seq x y z
N MET A 1 -75.16 27.32 -66.97
CA MET A 1 -73.89 26.62 -67.30
C MET A 1 -72.74 27.03 -66.38
N VAL A 2 -72.61 28.30 -65.99
CA VAL A 2 -71.53 28.82 -65.12
C VAL A 2 -71.44 28.12 -63.75
N GLU A 3 -72.58 27.87 -63.11
CA GLU A 3 -72.65 27.28 -61.77
C GLU A 3 -72.16 25.82 -61.68
N LYS A 4 -72.36 25.02 -62.75
CA LYS A 4 -71.83 23.65 -62.84
C LYS A 4 -70.31 23.62 -63.02
N GLY A 5 -69.74 24.59 -63.75
CA GLY A 5 -68.29 24.71 -63.94
C GLY A 5 -67.56 25.14 -62.66
N ALA A 6 -68.13 26.11 -61.93
CA ALA A 6 -67.60 26.54 -60.63
C ALA A 6 -67.60 25.41 -59.59
N ASN A 7 -68.65 24.60 -59.55
CA ASN A 7 -68.77 23.48 -58.61
C ASN A 7 -67.79 22.33 -58.94
N LEU A 8 -67.50 22.09 -60.22
CA LEU A 8 -66.47 21.13 -60.64
C LEU A 8 -65.06 21.61 -60.28
N CYS A 9 -64.79 22.91 -60.47
CA CYS A 9 -63.52 23.54 -60.11
C CYS A 9 -63.26 23.46 -58.60
N LEU A 10 -64.25 23.78 -57.76
CA LEU A 10 -64.16 23.66 -56.31
C LEU A 10 -63.91 22.22 -55.84
N LYS A 11 -64.56 21.23 -56.47
CA LYS A 11 -64.32 19.80 -56.18
C LYS A 11 -62.91 19.36 -56.53
N ASN A 12 -62.38 19.79 -57.68
CA ASN A 12 -61.02 19.49 -58.08
C ASN A 12 -60.02 20.15 -57.14
N LEU A 13 -60.21 21.43 -56.81
CA LEU A 13 -59.37 22.16 -55.85
C LEU A 13 -59.34 21.47 -54.47
N THR A 14 -60.50 21.03 -53.98
CA THR A 14 -60.60 20.30 -52.70
C THR A 14 -59.86 18.96 -52.76
N SER A 15 -59.94 18.25 -53.88
CA SER A 15 -59.23 16.98 -54.11
C SER A 15 -57.71 17.17 -54.14
N ASP A 16 -57.24 18.23 -54.81
CA ASP A 16 -55.82 18.53 -54.93
C ASP A 16 -55.22 19.00 -53.61
N ILE A 17 -55.93 19.84 -52.85
CA ILE A 17 -55.55 20.21 -51.47
C ILE A 17 -55.45 18.96 -50.59
N ASN A 18 -56.41 18.05 -50.66
CA ASN A 18 -56.39 16.82 -49.88
C ASN A 18 -55.23 15.88 -50.26
N LYS A 19 -54.90 15.78 -51.55
CA LYS A 19 -53.73 15.01 -52.02
C LYS A 19 -52.43 15.63 -51.54
N ALA A 20 -52.27 16.95 -51.69
CA ALA A 20 -51.10 17.67 -51.22
C ALA A 20 -50.92 17.54 -49.70
N ASN A 21 -52.00 17.65 -48.94
CA ASN A 21 -51.97 17.52 -47.48
C ASN A 21 -51.60 16.08 -47.03
N LYS A 22 -52.11 15.05 -47.72
CA LYS A 22 -51.74 13.65 -47.46
C LYS A 22 -50.26 13.39 -47.76
N GLN A 23 -49.75 13.93 -48.87
CA GLN A 23 -48.35 13.82 -49.24
C GLN A 23 -47.46 14.52 -48.21
N ALA A 24 -47.77 15.77 -47.86
CA ALA A 24 -47.03 16.53 -46.85
C ALA A 24 -47.01 15.82 -45.49
N THR A 25 -48.13 15.22 -45.07
CA THR A 25 -48.21 14.44 -43.82
C THR A 25 -47.35 13.17 -43.89
N SER A 26 -47.34 12.48 -45.04
CA SER A 26 -46.51 11.30 -45.26
C SER A 26 -45.03 11.64 -45.20
N ASP A 27 -44.63 12.73 -45.85
CA ASP A 27 -43.24 13.19 -45.88
C ASP A 27 -42.78 13.60 -44.48
N LEU A 28 -43.62 14.35 -43.74
CA LEU A 28 -43.36 14.66 -42.32
C LEU A 28 -43.17 13.40 -41.48
N LYS A 29 -44.02 12.39 -41.64
CA LYS A 29 -43.92 11.13 -40.89
C LYS A 29 -42.64 10.37 -41.23
N ALA A 30 -42.22 10.37 -42.49
CA ALA A 30 -40.96 9.77 -42.93
C ALA A 30 -39.76 10.48 -42.30
N THR A 31 -39.73 11.82 -42.36
CA THR A 31 -38.68 12.65 -41.74
C THR A 31 -38.61 12.43 -40.23
N ILE A 32 -39.75 12.43 -39.53
CA ILE A 32 -39.81 12.17 -38.08
C ILE A 32 -39.27 10.77 -37.75
N LYS A 33 -39.63 9.75 -38.54
CA LYS A 33 -39.16 8.37 -38.31
C LYS A 33 -37.65 8.26 -38.50
N THR A 34 -37.10 8.90 -39.53
CA THR A 34 -35.65 8.96 -39.76
C THR A 34 -34.95 9.69 -38.62
N ALA A 35 -35.47 10.84 -38.19
CA ALA A 35 -34.92 11.58 -37.06
C ALA A 35 -34.88 10.74 -35.76
N ILE A 36 -35.97 10.01 -35.45
CA ILE A 36 -36.01 9.10 -34.30
C ILE A 36 -34.96 7.99 -34.41
N SER A 37 -34.77 7.42 -35.60
CA SER A 37 -33.74 6.39 -35.83
C SER A 37 -32.34 6.95 -35.61
N ASN A 38 -32.06 8.13 -36.17
CA ASN A 38 -30.76 8.78 -36.05
C ASN A 38 -30.45 9.11 -34.58
N ILE A 39 -31.42 9.64 -33.82
CA ILE A 39 -31.27 9.86 -32.37
C ILE A 39 -30.95 8.56 -31.62
N LYS A 40 -31.60 7.45 -32.00
CA LYS A 40 -31.37 6.14 -31.37
C LYS A 40 -29.96 5.62 -31.63
N ASP A 41 -29.42 5.83 -32.84
CA ASP A 41 -28.09 5.37 -33.20
C ASP A 41 -26.99 6.23 -32.58
N ILE A 42 -27.15 7.57 -32.57
CA ILE A 42 -26.31 8.50 -31.79
C ILE A 42 -26.23 8.04 -30.32
N SER A 43 -27.37 7.74 -29.71
CA SER A 43 -27.45 7.33 -28.31
C SER A 43 -26.65 6.05 -28.03
N LYS A 44 -26.67 5.06 -28.93
CA LYS A 44 -25.88 3.83 -28.78
C LYS A 44 -24.38 4.08 -28.91
N THR A 45 -23.97 4.88 -29.90
CA THR A 45 -22.57 5.23 -30.15
C THR A 45 -21.98 5.92 -28.94
N VAL A 46 -22.65 6.98 -28.46
CA VAL A 46 -22.26 7.73 -27.27
C VAL A 46 -22.14 6.83 -26.03
N SER A 47 -23.10 5.92 -25.83
CA SER A 47 -23.07 4.97 -24.71
C SER A 47 -21.86 4.04 -24.77
N SER A 48 -21.54 3.52 -25.96
CA SER A 48 -20.40 2.63 -26.19
C SER A 48 -19.05 3.33 -25.98
N SER A 49 -18.88 4.53 -26.54
CA SER A 49 -17.67 5.35 -26.40
C SER A 49 -17.41 5.68 -24.93
N THR A 50 -18.44 6.13 -24.21
CA THR A 50 -18.37 6.44 -22.77
C THR A 50 -17.96 5.23 -21.94
N LYS A 51 -18.54 4.06 -22.22
CA LYS A 51 -18.21 2.81 -21.52
C LYS A 51 -16.74 2.41 -21.69
N THR A 52 -16.19 2.61 -22.88
CA THR A 52 -14.78 2.30 -23.17
C THR A 52 -13.84 3.24 -22.41
N ILE A 53 -14.11 4.54 -22.44
CA ILE A 53 -13.32 5.55 -21.71
C ILE A 53 -13.30 5.27 -20.21
N ILE A 54 -14.45 4.92 -19.62
CA ILE A 54 -14.54 4.57 -18.19
C ILE A 54 -13.74 3.30 -17.88
N LYS A 55 -13.81 2.28 -18.73
CA LYS A 55 -13.06 1.03 -18.54
C LYS A 55 -11.55 1.27 -18.56
N ASP A 56 -11.06 2.04 -19.52
CA ASP A 56 -9.63 2.33 -19.66
C ASP A 56 -9.11 3.14 -18.46
N ALA A 57 -9.89 4.12 -18.00
CA ALA A 57 -9.59 4.87 -16.77
C ALA A 57 -9.52 3.97 -15.53
N GLY A 58 -10.39 2.96 -15.44
CA GLY A 58 -10.36 1.96 -14.37
C GLY A 58 -9.09 1.10 -14.40
N VAL A 59 -8.62 0.69 -15.59
CA VAL A 59 -7.37 -0.07 -15.75
C VAL A 59 -6.16 0.77 -15.33
N GLU A 60 -6.11 2.04 -15.75
CA GLU A 60 -5.06 2.98 -15.39
C GLU A 60 -5.02 3.24 -13.87
N ALA A 61 -6.17 3.49 -13.26
CA ALA A 61 -6.28 3.65 -11.80
C ALA A 61 -5.80 2.40 -11.05
N MET A 62 -6.14 1.20 -11.52
CA MET A 62 -5.68 -0.06 -10.93
C MET A 62 -4.16 -0.25 -11.04
N ALA A 63 -3.53 0.21 -12.12
CA ALA A 63 -2.08 0.19 -12.26
C ALA A 63 -1.41 1.15 -11.27
N VAL A 64 -1.93 2.39 -11.15
CA VAL A 64 -1.46 3.39 -10.18
C VAL A 64 -1.55 2.87 -8.74
N ILE A 65 -2.68 2.26 -8.37
CA ILE A 65 -2.86 1.63 -7.05
C ILE A 65 -1.82 0.52 -6.87
N ARG A 66 -1.70 -0.38 -7.83
CA ARG A 66 -0.74 -1.49 -7.74
C ARG A 66 0.67 -1.00 -7.48
N ASP A 67 1.15 -0.02 -8.24
CA ASP A 67 2.52 0.49 -8.13
C ASP A 67 2.75 1.21 -6.80
N ALA A 68 1.74 1.94 -6.30
CA ALA A 68 1.81 2.60 -5.00
C ALA A 68 1.98 1.64 -3.81
N PHE A 69 1.41 0.43 -3.90
CA PHE A 69 1.40 -0.56 -2.82
C PHE A 69 2.34 -1.76 -3.02
N ARG A 70 3.10 -1.83 -4.13
CA ARG A 70 3.99 -2.99 -4.42
C ARG A 70 5.30 -2.98 -3.64
N THR A 71 5.81 -1.81 -3.30
CA THR A 71 7.16 -1.60 -2.72
C THR A 71 7.25 -1.68 -1.17
N PRO A 72 6.22 -1.43 -0.34
CA PRO A 72 6.40 -1.34 1.11
C PRO A 72 6.74 -2.65 1.84
N LYS A 73 6.38 -3.82 1.30
CA LYS A 73 6.37 -5.07 2.08
C LYS A 73 7.76 -5.67 2.32
N ALA A 74 8.63 -5.67 1.32
CA ALA A 74 9.92 -6.39 1.39
C ALA A 74 10.92 -5.69 2.34
N GLU A 75 10.97 -4.37 2.30
CA GLU A 75 11.90 -3.57 3.11
C GLU A 75 11.50 -3.57 4.60
N ILE A 76 10.20 -3.47 4.90
CA ILE A 76 9.69 -3.62 6.28
C ILE A 76 10.00 -5.01 6.83
N LEU A 77 9.77 -6.07 6.05
CA LEU A 77 10.09 -7.43 6.49
C LEU A 77 11.59 -7.58 6.76
N THR A 78 12.44 -7.00 5.91
CA THR A 78 13.90 -7.02 6.09
C THR A 78 14.33 -6.30 7.37
N ALA A 79 13.78 -5.10 7.64
CA ALA A 79 14.08 -4.36 8.87
C ALA A 79 13.62 -5.10 10.13
N VAL A 80 12.44 -5.72 10.08
CA VAL A 80 11.91 -6.54 11.17
C VAL A 80 12.77 -7.79 11.40
N ASP A 81 13.18 -8.47 10.35
CA ASP A 81 14.07 -9.64 10.45
C ASP A 81 15.44 -9.26 11.01
N SER A 82 16.00 -8.11 10.61
CA SER A 82 17.24 -7.57 11.18
C SER A 82 17.11 -7.31 12.69
N ALA A 83 16.04 -6.64 13.12
CA ALA A 83 15.78 -6.38 14.55
C ALA A 83 15.63 -7.68 15.36
N LYS A 84 14.96 -8.69 14.78
CA LYS A 84 14.81 -10.01 15.39
C LYS A 84 16.16 -10.71 15.58
N ASP A 85 17.05 -10.59 14.61
CA ASP A 85 18.39 -11.20 14.68
C ASP A 85 19.30 -10.50 15.70
N THR A 86 19.20 -9.18 15.85
CA THR A 86 19.84 -8.44 16.96
C THR A 86 19.41 -9.02 18.31
N VAL A 87 18.10 -9.16 18.55
CA VAL A 87 17.58 -9.71 19.81
C VAL A 87 18.11 -11.12 20.07
N ARG A 88 18.12 -11.98 19.05
CA ARG A 88 18.67 -13.34 19.17
C ARG A 88 20.16 -13.36 19.55
N LYS A 89 20.98 -12.52 18.90
CA LYS A 89 22.42 -12.41 19.20
C LYS A 89 22.66 -11.90 20.62
N SER A 90 21.88 -10.91 21.07
CA SER A 90 21.94 -10.37 22.43
C SER A 90 21.58 -11.44 23.47
N ILE A 91 20.51 -12.22 23.25
CA ILE A 91 20.14 -13.34 24.13
C ILE A 91 21.25 -14.38 24.20
N ALA A 92 21.82 -14.79 23.06
CA ALA A 92 22.90 -15.77 23.03
C ALA A 92 24.16 -15.28 23.78
N THR A 93 24.50 -14.00 23.63
CA THR A 93 25.64 -13.39 24.32
C THR A 93 25.43 -13.35 25.84
N ILE A 94 24.23 -12.98 26.29
CA ILE A 94 23.87 -12.97 27.70
C ILE A 94 23.92 -14.38 28.28
N ASP A 95 23.33 -15.37 27.60
CA ASP A 95 23.33 -16.77 28.04
C ASP A 95 24.76 -17.32 28.18
N ALA A 96 25.63 -17.05 27.20
CA ALA A 96 27.04 -17.43 27.26
C ALA A 96 27.77 -16.77 28.44
N ALA A 97 27.55 -15.48 28.69
CA ALA A 97 28.16 -14.74 29.79
C ALA A 97 27.69 -15.25 31.17
N VAL A 98 26.40 -15.56 31.31
CA VAL A 98 25.83 -16.14 32.53
C VAL A 98 26.43 -17.52 32.79
N LYS A 99 26.50 -18.39 31.77
CA LYS A 99 27.12 -19.72 31.88
C LYS A 99 28.59 -19.63 32.30
N LYS A 100 29.35 -18.71 31.70
CA LYS A 100 30.76 -18.45 32.09
C LYS A 100 30.85 -18.04 33.56
N THR A 101 30.01 -17.12 34.01
CA THR A 101 30.00 -16.62 35.39
C THR A 101 29.67 -17.73 36.39
N ILE A 102 28.69 -18.59 36.08
CA ILE A 102 28.34 -19.76 36.89
C ILE A 102 29.52 -20.75 36.98
N ALA A 103 30.21 -21.01 35.86
CA ALA A 103 31.38 -21.88 35.84
C ALA A 103 32.52 -21.32 36.70
N THR A 104 32.86 -20.03 36.55
CA THR A 104 33.89 -19.37 37.37
C THR A 104 33.56 -19.42 38.85
N LYS A 105 32.30 -19.19 39.23
CA LYS A 105 31.84 -19.33 40.62
C LYS A 105 32.08 -20.76 41.16
N LYS A 106 31.71 -21.79 40.38
CA LYS A 106 31.91 -23.19 40.76
C LYS A 106 33.38 -23.53 40.94
N GLU A 107 34.25 -23.06 40.05
CA GLU A 107 35.70 -23.31 40.16
C GLU A 107 36.33 -22.56 41.34
N ALA A 108 35.92 -21.32 41.62
CA ALA A 108 36.35 -20.59 42.81
C ALA A 108 35.96 -21.32 44.10
N ASP A 109 34.74 -21.87 44.17
CA ASP A 109 34.26 -22.66 45.32
C ASP A 109 35.04 -23.97 45.50
N LYS A 110 35.38 -24.65 44.39
CA LYS A 110 36.22 -25.86 44.42
C LYS A 110 37.63 -25.54 44.92
N LEU A 111 38.24 -24.46 44.42
CA LEU A 111 39.58 -24.04 44.80
C LEU A 111 39.65 -23.70 46.30
N ALA A 112 38.66 -22.97 46.82
CA ALA A 112 38.57 -22.67 48.25
C ALA A 112 38.47 -23.94 49.09
N LYS A 113 37.61 -24.89 48.71
CA LYS A 113 37.48 -26.18 49.41
C LYS A 113 38.78 -27.00 49.37
N ALA A 114 39.48 -27.02 48.24
CA ALA A 114 40.75 -27.73 48.10
C ALA A 114 41.83 -27.12 49.00
N LYS A 115 41.96 -25.79 49.02
CA LYS A 115 42.92 -25.09 49.90
C LYS A 115 42.65 -25.31 51.37
N LYS A 116 41.38 -25.32 51.79
CA LYS A 116 40.98 -25.62 53.18
C LYS A 116 41.31 -27.06 53.61
N LYS A 117 41.21 -28.03 52.69
CA LYS A 117 41.54 -29.44 52.96
C LYS A 117 43.04 -29.73 52.98
N ALA A 118 43.85 -28.89 52.35
CA ALA A 118 45.31 -29.09 52.26
C ALA A 118 46.05 -28.69 53.56
N VAL A 119 45.36 -28.11 54.55
CA VAL A 119 45.95 -27.73 55.84
C VAL A 119 46.29 -29.00 56.65
N PRO A 120 47.55 -29.21 57.05
CA PRO A 120 47.96 -30.38 57.83
C PRO A 120 47.23 -30.49 59.17
N LYS A 121 46.92 -31.72 59.61
CA LYS A 121 46.25 -31.97 60.92
C LYS A 121 47.11 -31.57 62.14
N THR A 122 48.38 -31.29 61.94
CA THR A 122 49.35 -30.89 62.98
C THR A 122 49.53 -29.37 63.09
N SER A 123 48.79 -28.58 62.31
CA SER A 123 48.92 -27.11 62.28
C SER A 123 48.30 -26.45 63.51
N GLY A 124 48.87 -25.34 63.96
CA GLY A 124 48.32 -24.56 65.08
C GLY A 124 47.01 -23.85 64.71
N THR A 125 46.12 -23.63 65.69
CA THR A 125 44.76 -23.07 65.49
C THR A 125 44.76 -21.75 64.73
N GLN A 126 45.77 -20.91 64.94
CA GLN A 126 45.90 -19.60 64.31
C GLN A 126 46.29 -19.69 62.82
N GLU A 127 47.13 -20.67 62.47
CA GLU A 127 47.63 -20.93 61.11
C GLU A 127 46.53 -21.51 60.21
N VAL A 128 45.69 -22.39 60.78
CA VAL A 128 44.49 -22.92 60.11
C VAL A 128 43.52 -21.78 59.76
N ASP A 129 43.31 -20.84 60.69
CA ASP A 129 42.34 -19.76 60.54
C ASP A 129 42.77 -18.73 59.48
N GLU A 130 44.05 -18.42 59.39
CA GLU A 130 44.63 -17.55 58.35
C GLU A 130 44.52 -18.17 56.96
N VAL A 131 44.80 -19.47 56.81
CA VAL A 131 44.69 -20.17 55.52
C VAL A 131 43.23 -20.26 55.05
N VAL A 132 42.29 -20.49 55.96
CA VAL A 132 40.85 -20.50 55.65
C VAL A 132 40.40 -19.11 55.14
N LYS A 133 40.77 -18.04 55.85
CA LYS A 133 40.46 -16.65 55.45
C LYS A 133 41.08 -16.29 54.11
N ALA A 134 42.34 -16.69 53.85
CA ALA A 134 43.01 -16.44 52.58
C ALA A 134 42.35 -17.18 51.41
N ALA A 135 41.94 -18.44 51.62
CA ALA A 135 41.22 -19.22 50.61
C ALA A 135 39.85 -18.62 50.26
N ASP A 136 39.11 -18.14 51.27
CA ASP A 136 37.81 -17.50 51.07
C ASP A 136 37.95 -16.13 50.38
N LYS A 137 38.97 -15.34 50.74
CA LYS A 137 39.26 -14.06 50.08
C LYS A 137 39.54 -14.25 48.58
N VAL A 138 40.40 -15.20 48.21
CA VAL A 138 40.72 -15.48 46.80
C VAL A 138 39.48 -15.92 46.01
N ALA A 139 38.62 -16.75 46.62
CA ALA A 139 37.38 -17.16 45.97
C ALA A 139 36.37 -16.01 45.83
N MET A 140 36.29 -15.11 46.81
CA MET A 140 35.46 -13.91 46.74
C MET A 140 35.96 -12.93 45.67
N ASP A 141 37.27 -12.70 45.58
CA ASP A 141 37.87 -11.83 44.56
C ASP A 141 37.63 -12.38 43.15
N SER A 142 37.73 -13.70 42.97
CA SER A 142 37.42 -14.35 41.69
C SER A 142 35.93 -14.20 41.30
N LYS A 143 35.01 -14.39 42.26
CA LYS A 143 33.58 -14.17 42.05
C LYS A 143 33.26 -12.71 41.73
N LEU A 144 33.89 -11.77 42.44
CA LEU A 144 33.71 -10.33 42.22
C LEU A 144 34.16 -9.93 40.82
N ASN A 145 35.31 -10.42 40.35
CA ASN A 145 35.78 -10.16 38.99
C ASN A 145 34.83 -10.75 37.94
N ALA A 146 34.33 -11.98 38.14
CA ALA A 146 33.35 -12.57 37.23
C ALA A 146 32.04 -11.76 37.16
N VAL A 147 31.57 -11.21 38.29
CA VAL A 147 30.40 -10.33 38.32
C VAL A 147 30.67 -9.00 37.61
N LYS A 148 31.87 -8.41 37.77
CA LYS A 148 32.26 -7.20 37.04
C LYS A 148 32.32 -7.42 35.53
N GLU A 149 32.88 -8.55 35.09
CA GLU A 149 32.90 -8.94 33.67
C GLU A 149 31.48 -9.10 33.12
N LEU A 150 30.60 -9.81 33.86
CA LEU A 150 29.19 -9.97 33.48
C LEU A 150 28.49 -8.61 33.33
N ASN A 151 28.69 -7.70 34.29
CA ASN A 151 28.11 -6.37 34.24
C ASN A 151 28.59 -5.57 33.02
N ALA A 152 29.88 -5.62 32.69
CA ALA A 152 30.43 -4.96 31.51
C ALA A 152 29.82 -5.53 30.21
N ILE A 153 29.65 -6.86 30.13
CA ILE A 153 29.00 -7.51 28.98
C ILE A 153 27.53 -7.06 28.87
N LEU A 154 26.78 -7.03 29.98
CA LEU A 154 25.39 -6.59 29.99
C LEU A 154 25.24 -5.13 29.54
N GLN A 155 26.13 -4.24 29.99
CA GLN A 155 26.13 -2.84 29.55
C GLN A 155 26.41 -2.73 28.05
N ASN A 156 27.40 -3.45 27.52
CA ASN A 156 27.70 -3.45 26.09
C ASN A 156 26.55 -4.00 25.25
N VAL A 157 25.94 -5.11 25.67
CA VAL A 157 24.77 -5.69 24.98
C VAL A 157 23.60 -4.70 24.98
N THR A 158 23.36 -4.02 26.10
CA THR A 158 22.29 -3.02 26.21
C THR A 158 22.51 -1.86 25.25
N LEU A 159 23.71 -1.25 25.27
CA LEU A 159 24.05 -0.13 24.40
C LEU A 159 23.96 -0.50 22.91
N THR A 160 24.50 -1.66 22.55
CA THR A 160 24.49 -2.13 21.16
C THR A 160 23.06 -2.40 20.69
N SER A 161 22.28 -3.14 21.48
CA SER A 161 20.89 -3.49 21.15
C SER A 161 20.00 -2.24 21.04
N ASP A 162 20.15 -1.28 21.95
CA ASP A 162 19.39 -0.01 21.92
C ASP A 162 19.72 0.79 20.66
N SER A 163 21.01 0.86 20.27
CA SER A 163 21.43 1.56 19.05
C SER A 163 20.88 0.91 17.77
N GLU A 164 20.91 -0.43 17.68
CA GLU A 164 20.40 -1.17 16.53
C GLU A 164 18.87 -1.14 16.44
N MET A 165 18.17 -1.19 17.58
CA MET A 165 16.72 -1.01 17.63
C MET A 165 16.32 0.40 17.19
N LYS A 166 17.00 1.44 17.69
CA LYS A 166 16.74 2.84 17.26
C LYS A 166 16.93 3.01 15.77
N ARG A 167 17.98 2.42 15.20
CA ARG A 167 18.21 2.41 13.76
C ARG A 167 17.07 1.73 13.00
N SER A 168 16.68 0.53 13.43
CA SER A 168 15.58 -0.22 12.79
C SER A 168 14.26 0.55 12.84
N ILE A 169 13.96 1.22 13.96
CA ILE A 169 12.78 2.08 14.10
C ILE A 169 12.85 3.29 13.16
N ALA A 170 14.02 3.92 13.03
CA ALA A 170 14.20 5.05 12.12
C ALA A 170 13.99 4.64 10.65
N GLU A 171 14.54 3.49 10.25
CA GLU A 171 14.34 2.92 8.91
C GLU A 171 12.84 2.64 8.67
N ILE A 172 12.15 1.98 9.61
CA ILE A 172 10.69 1.75 9.53
C ILE A 172 9.91 3.07 9.39
N ASN A 173 10.22 4.08 10.19
CA ASN A 173 9.55 5.39 10.11
C ASN A 173 9.79 6.09 8.77
N GLN A 174 11.01 6.01 8.23
CA GLN A 174 11.32 6.54 6.90
C GLN A 174 10.50 5.82 5.83
N PHE A 175 10.39 4.49 5.90
CA PHE A 175 9.56 3.70 4.97
C PHE A 175 8.08 4.06 5.06
N LEU A 176 7.55 4.25 6.28
CA LEU A 176 6.16 4.69 6.48
C LEU A 176 5.92 6.08 5.87
N ALA A 177 6.86 7.01 6.03
CA ALA A 177 6.76 8.35 5.43
C ALA A 177 6.77 8.30 3.89
N VAL A 178 7.66 7.50 3.29
CA VAL A 178 7.70 7.29 1.83
C VAL A 178 6.42 6.63 1.34
N SER A 179 5.89 5.65 2.07
CA SER A 179 4.63 4.97 1.73
C SER A 179 3.42 5.93 1.79
N ALA A 180 3.35 6.77 2.82
CA ALA A 180 2.29 7.78 2.95
C ALA A 180 2.34 8.79 1.80
N LYS A 181 3.54 9.25 1.42
CA LYS A 181 3.73 10.13 0.27
C LYS A 181 3.31 9.45 -1.04
N SER A 182 3.76 8.23 -1.27
CA SER A 182 3.39 7.42 -2.45
C SER A 182 1.87 7.26 -2.58
N ALA A 183 1.18 6.98 -1.48
CA ALA A 183 -0.28 6.90 -1.46
C ALA A 183 -0.96 8.24 -1.80
N GLY A 184 -0.43 9.36 -1.30
CA GLY A 184 -0.91 10.70 -1.64
C GLY A 184 -0.73 11.05 -3.12
N ASP A 185 0.44 10.74 -3.67
CA ASP A 185 0.75 10.92 -5.10
C ASP A 185 -0.16 10.05 -5.98
N ALA A 186 -0.42 8.81 -5.55
CA ALA A 186 -1.34 7.90 -6.23
C ALA A 186 -2.78 8.43 -6.24
N MET A 187 -3.29 8.94 -5.13
CA MET A 187 -4.63 9.55 -5.08
C MET A 187 -4.74 10.80 -5.96
N THR A 188 -3.69 11.59 -6.03
CA THR A 188 -3.62 12.74 -6.94
C THR A 188 -3.72 12.28 -8.40
N LYS A 189 -2.95 11.26 -8.79
CA LYS A 189 -3.02 10.68 -10.14
C LYS A 189 -4.39 10.07 -10.45
N ILE A 190 -4.98 9.30 -9.53
CA ILE A 190 -6.33 8.73 -9.71
C ILE A 190 -7.36 9.84 -9.95
N THR A 191 -7.25 10.95 -9.20
CA THR A 191 -8.12 12.12 -9.37
C THR A 191 -7.94 12.75 -10.76
N GLN A 192 -6.70 12.87 -11.23
CA GLN A 192 -6.38 13.38 -12.57
C GLN A 192 -6.90 12.46 -13.68
N THR A 193 -6.71 11.14 -13.55
CA THR A 193 -7.23 10.13 -14.48
C THR A 193 -8.77 10.20 -14.55
N ALA A 194 -9.44 10.28 -13.40
CA ALA A 194 -10.90 10.42 -13.35
C ALA A 194 -11.39 11.73 -14.00
N THR A 195 -10.70 12.84 -13.75
CA THR A 195 -11.03 14.15 -14.35
C THR A 195 -10.81 14.12 -15.87
N SER A 196 -9.68 13.56 -16.33
CA SER A 196 -9.37 13.41 -17.75
C SER A 196 -10.37 12.51 -18.47
N ALA A 197 -10.73 11.37 -17.85
CA ALA A 197 -11.73 10.45 -18.39
C ALA A 197 -13.11 11.12 -18.51
N THR A 198 -13.52 11.87 -17.48
CA THR A 198 -14.78 12.64 -17.51
C THR A 198 -14.77 13.66 -18.63
N ARG A 199 -13.66 14.41 -18.77
CA ARG A 199 -13.49 15.37 -19.85
C ARG A 199 -13.56 14.70 -21.23
N LYS A 200 -12.79 13.62 -21.46
CA LYS A 200 -12.81 12.86 -22.71
C LYS A 200 -14.19 12.30 -23.03
N ALA A 201 -14.91 11.78 -22.03
CA ALA A 201 -16.27 11.31 -22.20
C ALA A 201 -17.19 12.46 -22.64
N SER A 202 -17.09 13.63 -22.01
CA SER A 202 -17.86 14.81 -22.42
C SER A 202 -17.53 15.30 -23.83
N GLU A 203 -16.24 15.33 -24.20
CA GLU A 203 -15.79 15.72 -25.53
C GLU A 203 -16.25 14.71 -26.60
N SER A 204 -16.22 13.41 -26.30
CA SER A 204 -16.75 12.35 -27.17
C SER A 204 -18.26 12.49 -27.37
N ILE A 205 -19.03 12.77 -26.32
CA ILE A 205 -20.47 13.02 -26.41
C ILE A 205 -20.75 14.18 -27.37
N TRP A 206 -20.02 15.29 -27.22
CA TRP A 206 -20.18 16.47 -28.08
C TRP A 206 -19.78 16.20 -29.53
N LEU A 207 -18.66 15.51 -29.75
CA LEU A 207 -18.15 15.22 -31.09
C LEU A 207 -19.05 14.24 -31.85
N ASP A 208 -19.47 13.15 -31.21
CA ASP A 208 -20.36 12.15 -31.80
C ASP A 208 -21.71 12.79 -32.15
N PHE A 209 -22.26 13.62 -31.26
CA PHE A 209 -23.48 14.39 -31.53
C PHE A 209 -23.33 15.36 -32.72
N PHE A 210 -22.20 16.06 -32.82
CA PHE A 210 -21.98 17.06 -33.87
C PHE A 210 -21.72 16.44 -35.25
N ILE A 211 -20.91 15.38 -35.32
CA ILE A 211 -20.62 14.65 -36.57
C ILE A 211 -21.93 14.09 -37.16
N GLU A 212 -22.79 13.54 -36.33
CA GLU A 212 -24.02 12.87 -36.77
C GLU A 212 -25.18 13.84 -37.08
N LEU A 213 -25.08 15.09 -36.61
CA LEU A 213 -25.94 16.22 -37.00
C LEU A 213 -25.51 16.87 -38.32
N VAL A 214 -24.21 17.15 -38.49
CA VAL A 214 -23.68 17.86 -39.66
C VAL A 214 -23.45 16.92 -40.85
N GLY A 215 -23.24 15.62 -40.60
CA GLY A 215 -23.02 14.60 -41.62
C GLY A 215 -24.29 14.08 -42.31
N GLN A 216 -25.48 14.62 -42.03
CA GLN A 216 -26.71 14.16 -42.68
C GLN A 216 -26.87 14.80 -44.07
N PRO A 217 -26.87 14.00 -45.17
CA PRO A 217 -27.16 14.53 -46.49
C PRO A 217 -28.65 14.90 -46.56
N GLY A 218 -28.96 16.19 -46.52
CA GLY A 218 -30.33 16.70 -46.68
C GLY A 218 -30.72 17.97 -45.91
N VAL A 219 -29.79 18.64 -45.20
CA VAL A 219 -30.06 19.90 -44.47
C VAL A 219 -29.34 21.12 -45.08
N ALA A 220 -29.09 21.10 -46.39
CA ALA A 220 -28.63 22.26 -47.17
C ALA A 220 -29.67 22.63 -48.22
#